data_AF-A0A2E7SFY4-F1
#
_entry.id   AF-A0A2E7SFY4-F1
#
_cell.length_a   1.000
_cell.length_b   1.000
_cell.length_c   1.000
_cell.angle_alpha   90.00
_cell.angle_beta   90.00
_cell.angle_gamma   90.00
#
_symmetry.space_group_name_H-M   'P 1'
#
loop_
_entity.id
_entity.type
_entity.pdbx_description
1 polymer ?
#
loop_
_entity_poly.entity_id
_entity_poly.type
_entity_poly.pdbx_seq_one_letter_code
_entity_poly.pdbx_strand_id
1 'polypeptide(L)' 'MFSTNVCPYCHRAKNMLNAKGLSYDEHNVSKSPDLQTEVVTMTGHRTVPAIWDVRGDEPVFVGGSDKLEIYLRQ' A
#
# COMPACT_ATOMS: atom_id res chain seq x y z
N MET A 1 -0.97 1.35 -4.40
CA MET A 1 -0.57 0.41 -3.34
C MET A 1 0.17 -0.76 -3.95
N PHE A 2 1.22 -1.24 -3.29
CA PHE A 2 1.92 -2.46 -3.68
C PHE A 2 1.41 -3.65 -2.86
N SER A 3 1.19 -4.77 -3.53
CA SER A 3 0.52 -5.94 -2.96
C SER A 3 1.09 -7.25 -3.52
N THR A 4 0.60 -8.37 -3.00
CA THR A 4 0.79 -9.69 -3.60
C THR A 4 -0.54 -10.42 -3.73
N ASN A 5 -0.61 -11.43 -4.60
CA ASN A 5 -1.83 -12.22 -4.84
C ASN A 5 -2.36 -12.93 -3.58
N VAL A 6 -1.46 -13.31 -2.69
CA VAL A 6 -1.77 -14.11 -1.50
C VAL A 6 -1.26 -13.36 -0.28
N CYS A 7 -1.94 -12.27 0.08
CA CYS A 7 -1.64 -11.52 1.29
C CYS A 7 -2.92 -11.07 2.01
N PRO A 8 -3.23 -11.61 3.19
CA PRO A 8 -4.43 -11.22 3.94
C PRO A 8 -4.41 -9.74 4.34
N TYR A 9 -3.23 -9.18 4.63
CA TYR A 9 -3.09 -7.75 4.94
C TYR A 9 -3.36 -6.85 3.74
N CYS A 10 -3.03 -7.28 2.52
CA CYS A 10 -3.40 -6.55 1.31
C CYS A 10 -4.91 -6.52 1.13
N HIS A 11 -5.59 -7.66 1.32
CA HIS A 11 -7.06 -7.72 1.26
C HIS A 11 -7.71 -6.83 2.34
N ARG A 12 -7.19 -6.83 3.57
CA ARG A 12 -7.65 -5.94 4.63
C ARG A 12 -7.54 -4.47 4.24
N ALA A 13 -6.37 -4.05 3.75
CA ALA A 13 -6.16 -2.66 3.30
C ALA A 13 -7.13 -2.25 2.17
N LYS A 14 -7.32 -3.11 1.16
CA LYS A 14 -8.30 -2.88 0.07
C LYS A 14 -9.72 -2.72 0.59
N ASN A 15 -10.15 -3.60 1.50
CA ASN A 15 -11.48 -3.53 2.09
C ASN A 15 -11.69 -2.22 2.86
N MET A 16 -10.66 -1.73 3.57
CA MET A 16 -10.74 -0.45 4.28
C MET A 16 -10.86 0.73 3.32
N LEU A 17 -10.10 0.73 2.22
CA LEU A 17 -10.21 1.74 1.17
C LEU A 17 -11.59 1.72 0.49
N ASN A 18 -12.08 0.52 0.14
CA ASN A 18 -13.41 0.33 -0.43
C ASN A 18 -14.52 0.79 0.52
N ALA A 19 -14.43 0.48 1.81
CA ALA A 19 -15.40 0.92 2.81
C ALA A 19 -15.43 2.46 2.97
N LYS A 20 -14.32 3.14 2.67
CA LYS A 20 -14.22 4.60 2.64
C LYS A 20 -14.54 5.21 1.27
N GLY A 21 -14.87 4.40 0.26
CA GLY A 21 -15.12 4.86 -1.10
C GLY A 21 -13.89 5.41 -1.82
N LEU A 22 -12.68 5.03 -1.40
CA LEU A 22 -11.43 5.50 -1.97
C LEU A 22 -10.98 4.58 -3.10
N SER A 23 -10.66 5.19 -4.25
CA SER A 23 -9.97 4.51 -5.35
C SER A 23 -8.50 4.25 -5.02
N TYR A 24 -7.95 3.16 -5.54
CA TYR A 24 -6.53 2.85 -5.40
C TYR A 24 -6.04 2.09 -6.63
N ASP A 25 -4.80 2.36 -7.02
CA ASP A 25 -4.06 1.53 -7.98
C ASP A 25 -3.37 0.39 -7.25
N GLU A 26 -3.35 -0.80 -7.84
CA GLU A 26 -2.70 -1.98 -7.29
C GLU A 26 -1.53 -2.43 -8.16
N HIS A 27 -0.33 -2.44 -7.59
CA HIS A 27 0.87 -2.96 -8.23
C HIS A 27 1.30 -4.26 -7.55
N ASN A 28 1.14 -5.37 -8.25
CA ASN A 28 1.48 -6.68 -7.72
C ASN A 28 2.97 -6.97 -7.84
N VAL A 29 3.68 -6.97 -6.72
CA VAL A 29 5.14 -7.19 -6.69
C VAL A 29 5.53 -8.66 -6.83
N SER A 30 4.61 -9.61 -6.65
CA SER A 30 4.91 -11.05 -6.84
C SER A 30 5.33 -11.39 -8.27
N LYS A 31 4.95 -10.55 -9.24
CA LYS A 31 5.28 -10.74 -10.66
C LYS A 31 6.51 -9.95 -11.09
N SER A 32 7.09 -9.13 -10.21
CA SER A 32 8.15 -8.17 -10.55
C SER A 32 9.08 -7.94 -9.36
N PRO A 33 10.18 -8.71 -9.26
CA PRO A 33 11.19 -8.56 -8.20
C PRO A 33 11.82 -7.16 -8.15
N ASP A 34 11.94 -6.51 -9.30
CA ASP A 34 12.51 -5.17 -9.40
C ASP A 34 11.66 -4.12 -8.67
N LEU A 35 10.34 -4.22 -8.80
CA LEU A 35 9.40 -3.33 -8.09
C LEU A 35 9.51 -3.48 -6.57
N GLN A 36 9.73 -4.71 -6.08
CA GLN A 36 9.95 -4.93 -4.65
C GLN A 36 11.23 -4.23 -4.18
N THR A 37 12.30 -4.32 -4.96
CA THR A 37 13.60 -3.71 -4.63
C THR A 37 13.51 -2.19 -4.64
N GLU A 38 12.80 -1.61 -5.61
CA GLU A 38 12.55 -0.18 -5.69
C GLU A 38 11.76 0.34 -4.48
N VAL A 39 10.66 -0.34 -4.14
CA VAL A 39 9.84 -0.02 -2.96
C VAL A 39 10.68 -0.03 -1.67
N VAL A 40 11.52 -1.05 -1.50
CA VAL A 40 12.42 -1.16 -0.35
C VAL A 40 13.43 -0.02 -0.34
N THR A 41 14.01 0.32 -1.49
CA THR A 41 14.99 1.39 -1.61
C THR A 41 14.39 2.75 -1.26
N MET A 42 13.16 3.02 -1.72
CA MET A 42 12.48 4.29 -1.50
C MET A 42 11.97 4.46 -0.06
N THR A 43 11.54 3.38 0.59
CA THR A 43 10.78 3.48 1.85
C THR A 43 11.41 2.77 3.04
N GLY A 44 12.39 1.90 2.81
CA GLY A 44 12.86 0.93 3.80
C GLY A 44 11.84 -0.17 4.14
N HIS A 45 10.64 -0.15 3.54
CA HIS A 45 9.56 -1.07 3.85
C HIS A 45 9.67 -2.35 3.01
N ARG A 46 9.89 -3.49 3.68
CA ARG A 46 10.20 -4.79 3.04
C ARG A 46 9.00 -5.69 2.83
N THR A 47 7.86 -5.32 3.40
CA THR A 47 6.64 -6.14 3.43
C THR A 47 5.52 -5.50 2.62
N VAL A 48 4.58 -6.32 2.16
CA VAL A 48 3.31 -5.82 1.61
C VAL A 48 2.20 -5.87 2.68
N PRO A 49 1.17 -5.02 2.60
CA PRO A 49 1.01 -3.94 1.62
C PRO A 49 1.97 -2.78 1.88
N ALA A 50 2.37 -2.08 0.83
CA ALA A 50 3.05 -0.79 0.93
C ALA A 50 2.18 0.26 0.25
N ILE A 51 1.73 1.28 1.00
CA ILE A 51 0.67 2.19 0.58
C ILE A 51 1.20 3.62 0.57
N TRP A 52 0.85 4.34 -0.50
CA TRP A 52 1.09 5.76 -0.64
C TRP A 52 -0.24 6.46 -0.83
N ASP A 53 -0.39 7.60 -0.17
CA ASP A 53 -1.44 8.56 -0.48
C ASP A 53 -0.91 9.54 -1.53
N VAL A 54 -1.61 9.63 -2.65
CA VAL A 54 -1.27 10.47 -3.80
C VAL A 54 -2.29 11.59 -4.02
N ARG A 55 -3.17 11.83 -3.04
CA ARG A 55 -4.23 12.86 -3.13
C ARG A 55 -3.71 14.29 -2.92
N GLY A 56 -2.54 14.45 -2.29
CA GLY A 56 -1.88 15.74 -2.05
C GLY A 56 -0.86 16.11 -3.13
N ASP A 57 -0.18 17.26 -2.95
CA ASP A 57 0.85 17.74 -3.89
C ASP A 57 2.06 16.79 -3.97
N GLU A 58 2.41 16.13 -2.86
CA GLU A 58 3.49 15.15 -2.80
C GLU A 58 2.97 13.78 -2.34
N PRO A 59 3.44 12.67 -2.93
CA PRO A 59 3.09 11.33 -2.47
C PRO A 59 3.57 11.09 -1.04
N VAL A 60 2.64 10.77 -0.15
CA VAL A 60 2.95 10.46 1.25
C VAL A 60 2.99 8.95 1.44
N PHE A 61 4.12 8.42 1.88
CA PHE A 61 4.20 7.02 2.25
C PHE A 61 3.44 6.77 3.56
N VAL A 62 2.34 6.02 3.47
CA VAL A 62 1.49 5.66 4.61
C VAL A 62 2.04 4.45 5.35
N GLY A 63 2.64 3.49 4.63
CA GLY A 63 3.13 2.24 5.20
C GLY A 63 2.22 1.05 4.93
N GLY A 64 2.13 0.14 5.91
CA GLY A 64 1.34 -1.09 5.82
C GLY A 64 -0.13 -0.96 6.21
N SER A 65 -0.82 -2.09 6.30
CA SER A 65 -2.26 -2.13 6.59
C SER A 65 -2.61 -1.49 7.94
N ASP A 66 -1.80 -1.69 8.98
CA ASP A 66 -2.08 -1.14 10.31
C ASP A 66 -1.84 0.38 10.35
N LYS A 67 -0.83 0.86 9.60
CA LYS A 67 -0.60 2.31 9.44
C LYS A 67 -1.70 2.97 8.64
N LEU A 68 -2.20 2.30 7.60
CA LEU A 68 -3.36 2.76 6.83
C LEU A 68 -4.59 2.92 7.74
N GLU A 69 -4.81 2.01 8.68
CA GLU A 69 -5.96 2.11 9.60
C GLU A 69 -5.91 3.37 10.45
N ILE A 70 -4.75 3.66 11.02
CA ILE A 70 -4.53 4.88 11.80
C ILE A 70 -4.69 6.10 10.88
N TYR A 71 -4.13 6.04 9.69
CA TYR A 71 -4.13 7.14 8.73
C TYR A 71 -5.55 7.55 8.30
N LEU A 72 -6.43 6.59 8.02
CA LEU A 72 -7.82 6.82 7.55
C LEU A 72 -8.82 7.21 8.65
N ARG A 73 -8.39 7.23 9.92
CA ARG A 73 -9.21 7.65 11.07
C ARG A 73 -9.05 9.14 11.39
N GLN A 74 -7.99 9.76 10.89
CA GLN A 74 -7.76 11.21 10.96
C GLN A 74 -8.72 11.92 10.00
#